data_AF-A0AAV2GIQ8-F1
#
_entry.id   AF-A0AAV2GIQ8-F1
#
_cell.length_a   1.000
_cell.length_b   1.000
_cell.length_c   1.000
_cell.angle_alpha   90.00
_cell.angle_beta   90.00
_cell.angle_gamma   90.00
#
_symmetry.space_group_name_H-M   'P 1'
#
loop_
_entity.id
_entity.type
_entity.pdbx_description
1 polymer ?
#
loop_
_entity_poly.entity_id
_entity_poly.type
_entity_poly.pdbx_seq_one_letter_code
_entity_poly.pdbx_strand_id
1 'polypeptide(L)'
;MCVLLFNSEASALAFFSTNPSDRQRSRNLHQQRIQRIPAPATRMAEEKLYPKVSWEYENAVAKCKRKLRGLVAEKHCAPIVLRLAWHSAGTFDVETKTGGPFGTIRHGEELAHEANSGLDIAVWLLEPIKAQFPILTYADFYQLAGVVAVEITGGPEGRDSVPSRKTSL
;
A
#
# COMPACT_ATOMS: atom_id res chain seq x y z
N MET A 1 15.76 9.71 -31.21
CA MET A 1 15.14 10.30 -30.01
C MET A 1 15.14 9.23 -28.93
N CYS A 2 16.10 9.28 -28.00
CA CYS A 2 16.29 8.25 -26.97
C CYS A 2 15.33 8.47 -25.81
N VAL A 3 14.61 7.43 -25.40
CA VAL A 3 13.85 7.42 -24.16
C VAL A 3 14.68 6.64 -23.14
N LEU A 4 15.15 7.34 -22.10
CA LEU A 4 15.81 6.74 -20.95
C LEU A 4 14.75 6.42 -19.90
N LEU A 5 14.52 5.14 -19.61
CA LEU A 5 13.83 4.70 -18.40
C LEU A 5 14.89 4.12 -17.46
N PHE A 6 15.18 4.87 -16.39
CA PHE A 6 16.02 4.39 -15.29
C PHE A 6 15.20 3.40 -14.46
N ASN A 7 15.74 2.19 -14.24
CA ASN A 7 15.24 1.23 -13.28
C ASN A 7 16.36 0.91 -12.29
N SER A 8 16.07 1.05 -10.99
CA SER A 8 17.06 1.25 -9.92
C SER A 8 17.87 0.00 -9.52
N GLU A 9 17.72 -1.15 -10.17
CA GLU A 9 18.27 -2.41 -9.64
C GLU A 9 19.23 -3.18 -10.55
N ALA A 10 19.62 -2.66 -11.71
CA ALA A 10 20.69 -3.29 -12.49
C ALA A 10 21.43 -2.30 -13.37
N SER A 11 22.76 -2.22 -13.21
CA SER A 11 23.69 -1.51 -14.09
C SER A 11 23.77 -2.14 -15.49
N ALA A 12 22.67 -2.13 -16.24
CA ALA A 12 22.61 -2.61 -17.60
C ALA A 12 22.10 -1.49 -18.52
N LEU A 13 23.02 -0.77 -19.16
CA LEU A 13 22.73 0.06 -20.32
C LEU A 13 22.20 -0.85 -21.44
N ALA A 14 20.89 -0.85 -21.67
CA ALA A 14 20.30 -1.54 -22.80
C ALA A 14 20.40 -0.67 -24.06
N PHE A 15 21.36 -0.98 -24.93
CA PHE A 15 21.44 -0.40 -26.28
C PHE A 15 20.34 -1.01 -27.17
N PHE A 16 19.34 -0.22 -27.56
CA PHE A 16 18.33 -0.65 -28.53
C PHE A 16 18.81 -0.36 -29.95
N SER A 17 19.35 -1.38 -30.63
CA SER A 17 19.65 -1.32 -32.07
C SER A 17 18.35 -1.39 -32.89
N THR A 18 18.25 -0.55 -33.92
CA THR A 18 17.15 -0.59 -34.91
C THR A 18 17.32 -1.71 -35.92
N ASN A 19 18.49 -2.36 -35.96
CA ASN A 19 18.81 -3.46 -36.87
C ASN A 19 18.17 -4.79 -36.39
N PRO A 20 17.38 -5.49 -37.23
CA PRO A 20 16.69 -6.73 -36.86
C PRO A 20 17.59 -7.86 -36.35
N SER A 21 18.79 -8.02 -36.91
CA SER A 21 19.74 -9.08 -36.51
C SER A 21 20.33 -8.83 -35.12
N ASP A 22 20.65 -7.59 -34.79
CA ASP A 22 21.16 -7.19 -33.47
C ASP A 22 20.12 -7.38 -32.37
N ARG A 23 18.83 -7.12 -32.68
CA ARG A 23 17.73 -7.41 -31.76
C ARG A 23 17.63 -8.89 -31.43
N GLN A 24 17.78 -9.75 -32.43
CA GLN A 24 17.72 -11.19 -32.22
C GLN A 24 18.91 -11.67 -31.38
N ARG A 25 20.11 -11.15 -31.63
CA ARG A 25 21.31 -11.45 -30.85
C ARG A 25 21.20 -10.98 -29.40
N SER A 26 20.68 -9.77 -29.19
CA SER A 26 20.44 -9.21 -27.84
C SER A 26 19.39 -10.00 -27.07
N ARG A 27 18.31 -10.44 -27.74
CA ARG A 27 17.30 -11.33 -27.17
C ARG A 27 17.88 -12.68 -26.75
N ASN A 28 18.70 -13.28 -27.61
CA ASN A 28 19.33 -14.58 -27.33
C ASN A 28 20.30 -14.48 -26.14
N LEU A 29 21.10 -13.41 -26.06
CA LEU A 29 22.00 -13.15 -24.92
C LEU A 29 21.24 -12.89 -23.62
N HIS A 30 20.12 -12.17 -23.68
CA HIS A 30 19.25 -11.92 -22.53
C HIS A 30 18.60 -13.22 -22.04
N GLN A 31 18.10 -14.06 -22.95
CA GLN A 31 17.57 -15.38 -22.61
C GLN A 31 18.63 -16.29 -21.97
N GLN A 32 19.86 -16.29 -22.49
CA GLN A 32 20.97 -17.06 -21.91
C GLN A 32 21.40 -16.56 -20.52
N ARG A 33 21.26 -15.26 -20.24
CA ARG A 33 21.54 -14.68 -18.91
C ARG A 33 20.47 -15.02 -17.88
N ILE A 34 19.19 -14.99 -18.26
CA ILE A 34 18.07 -15.38 -17.37
C ILE A 34 18.22 -16.83 -16.91
N GLN A 35 18.63 -17.73 -17.81
CA GLN A 35 18.78 -19.16 -17.50
C GLN A 35 19.91 -19.50 -16.52
N ARG A 36 20.81 -18.56 -16.22
CA ARG A 36 21.94 -18.75 -15.30
C ARG A 36 21.71 -18.14 -13.91
N ILE A 37 20.57 -17.48 -13.70
CA ILE A 37 20.21 -16.98 -12.38
C ILE A 37 19.72 -18.19 -11.57
N PRO A 38 20.44 -18.62 -10.52
CA PRO A 38 19.92 -19.67 -9.64
C PRO A 38 18.57 -19.21 -9.10
N ALA A 39 17.57 -20.08 -9.14
CA ALA A 39 16.25 -19.78 -8.58
C ALA A 39 16.45 -19.26 -7.15
N PRO A 40 15.85 -18.11 -6.79
CA PRO A 40 15.97 -17.60 -5.43
C PRO A 40 15.56 -18.70 -4.47
N ALA A 41 16.43 -19.01 -3.51
CA ALA A 41 16.15 -19.99 -2.47
C ALA A 41 14.76 -19.69 -1.90
N THR A 42 13.90 -20.71 -1.86
CA THR A 42 12.55 -20.62 -1.32
C THR A 42 12.66 -20.18 0.14
N ARG A 43 12.63 -18.87 0.41
CA ARG A 43 12.36 -18.37 1.75
C ARG A 43 11.02 -18.98 2.10
N MET A 44 11.01 -19.93 3.03
CA MET A 44 9.77 -20.44 3.60
C MET A 44 9.04 -19.21 4.10
N ALA A 45 7.96 -18.83 3.43
CA ALA A 45 7.15 -17.69 3.84
C ALA A 45 6.70 -17.98 5.27
N GLU A 46 7.16 -17.18 6.23
CA GLU A 46 6.64 -17.26 7.59
C GLU A 46 5.13 -17.13 7.51
N GLU A 47 4.41 -18.13 8.03
CA GLU A 47 2.96 -18.12 8.02
C GLU A 47 2.49 -16.95 8.89
N LYS A 48 1.90 -15.94 8.24
CA LYS A 48 1.48 -14.71 8.91
C LYS A 48 0.30 -15.01 9.82
N LEU A 49 0.55 -15.01 11.13
CA LEU A 49 -0.48 -15.29 12.14
C LEU A 49 -1.38 -14.07 12.36
N TYR A 50 -2.62 -14.17 11.90
CA TYR A 50 -3.61 -13.12 12.06
C TYR A 50 -4.46 -13.32 13.32
N PRO A 51 -4.69 -12.26 14.13
CA PRO A 51 -5.62 -12.32 15.25
C PRO A 51 -7.02 -12.68 14.77
N LYS A 52 -7.71 -13.55 15.52
CA LYS A 52 -9.14 -13.77 15.34
C LYS A 52 -9.90 -12.56 15.89
N VAL A 53 -10.83 -12.01 15.11
CA VAL A 53 -11.72 -10.93 15.51
C VAL A 53 -13.14 -11.45 15.73
N SER A 54 -13.98 -10.68 16.44
CA SER A 54 -15.38 -11.06 16.63
C SER A 54 -16.20 -10.85 15.35
N TRP A 55 -17.30 -11.58 15.21
CA TRP A 55 -18.25 -11.43 14.10
C TRP A 55 -18.81 -10.00 14.01
N GLU A 56 -18.95 -9.31 15.16
CA GLU A 56 -19.37 -7.91 15.23
C GLU A 56 -18.36 -6.98 14.56
N TYR A 57 -17.07 -7.23 14.81
CA TYR A 57 -15.97 -6.49 14.19
C TYR A 57 -15.95 -6.69 12.68
N GLU A 58 -16.06 -7.94 12.21
CA GLU A 58 -16.12 -8.26 10.78
C GLU A 58 -17.30 -7.57 10.08
N ASN A 59 -18.47 -7.59 10.73
CA ASN A 59 -19.66 -6.89 10.24
C ASN A 59 -19.46 -5.36 10.19
N ALA A 60 -18.76 -4.80 11.18
CA ALA A 60 -18.41 -3.39 11.19
C ALA A 60 -17.44 -3.05 10.04
N VAL A 61 -16.42 -3.89 9.79
CA VAL A 61 -15.50 -3.75 8.66
C VAL A 61 -16.26 -3.75 7.34
N ALA A 62 -17.16 -4.72 7.13
CA ALA A 62 -17.93 -4.82 5.89
C ALA A 62 -18.86 -3.62 5.68
N LYS A 63 -19.53 -3.14 6.74
CA LYS A 63 -20.37 -1.92 6.70
C LYS A 63 -19.53 -0.67 6.43
N CYS A 64 -18.38 -0.55 7.07
CA CYS A 64 -17.45 0.55 6.91
C CYS A 64 -16.89 0.61 5.49
N LYS A 65 -16.47 -0.53 4.93
CA LYS A 65 -15.99 -0.65 3.55
C LYS A 65 -17.00 -0.08 2.55
N ARG A 66 -18.30 -0.38 2.71
CA ARG A 66 -19.36 0.16 1.84
C ARG A 66 -19.48 1.68 1.95
N LYS A 67 -19.42 2.24 3.16
CA LYS A 67 -19.49 3.70 3.36
C LYS A 67 -18.26 4.41 2.79
N LEU A 68 -17.07 3.85 3.01
CA LEU A 68 -15.82 4.36 2.45
C LEU A 68 -15.88 4.37 0.92
N ARG A 69 -16.38 3.30 0.29
CA ARG A 69 -16.56 3.24 -1.18
C ARG A 69 -17.43 4.38 -1.70
N GLY A 70 -18.55 4.67 -1.01
CA GLY A 70 -19.42 5.80 -1.35
C GLY A 70 -18.71 7.14 -1.24
N LEU A 71 -18.08 7.43 -0.10
CA LEU A 71 -17.39 8.70 0.14
C LEU A 71 -16.23 8.92 -0.84
N VAL A 72 -15.39 7.90 -1.04
CA VAL A 72 -14.18 8.02 -1.87
C VAL A 72 -14.54 8.25 -3.34
N ALA A 73 -15.58 7.58 -3.84
CA ALA A 73 -16.08 7.80 -5.19
C ALA A 73 -16.73 9.19 -5.34
N GLU A 74 -17.56 9.61 -4.39
CA GLU A 74 -18.28 10.89 -4.43
C GLU A 74 -17.34 12.10 -4.32
N LYS A 75 -16.35 12.05 -3.43
CA LYS A 75 -15.44 13.17 -3.17
C LYS A 75 -14.19 13.16 -4.06
N HIS A 76 -14.03 12.16 -4.92
CA HIS A 76 -12.85 11.97 -5.77
C HIS A 76 -11.52 12.04 -4.99
N CYS A 77 -11.53 11.55 -3.75
CA CYS A 77 -10.42 11.70 -2.80
C CYS A 77 -9.52 10.45 -2.70
N ALA A 78 -9.64 9.49 -3.62
CA ALA A 78 -8.85 8.27 -3.60
C ALA A 78 -7.32 8.52 -3.48
N PRO A 79 -6.70 9.49 -4.19
CA PRO A 79 -5.26 9.72 -4.07
C PRO A 79 -4.81 10.13 -2.67
N ILE A 80 -5.55 11.03 -1.99
CA ILE A 80 -5.16 11.52 -0.66
C ILE A 80 -5.43 10.47 0.43
N VAL A 81 -6.47 9.67 0.27
CA VAL A 81 -6.78 8.54 1.17
C VAL A 81 -5.73 7.43 1.04
N LEU A 82 -5.31 7.11 -0.18
CA LEU A 82 -4.22 6.15 -0.40
C LEU A 82 -2.89 6.66 0.17
N ARG A 83 -2.59 7.95 -0.02
CA ARG A 83 -1.40 8.59 0.57
C ARG A 83 -1.42 8.48 2.10
N LEU A 84 -2.55 8.75 2.75
CA LEU A 84 -2.68 8.61 4.21
C LEU A 84 -2.34 7.19 4.67
N ALA A 85 -2.91 6.17 4.01
CA ALA A 85 -2.66 4.77 4.35
C ALA A 85 -1.18 4.38 4.13
N TRP A 86 -0.57 4.86 3.05
CA TRP A 86 0.86 4.67 2.76
C TRP A 86 1.76 5.32 3.81
N HIS A 87 1.56 6.60 4.11
CA HIS A 87 2.36 7.33 5.09
C HIS A 87 2.23 6.73 6.49
N SER A 88 1.04 6.27 6.86
CA SER A 88 0.84 5.59 8.13
C SER A 88 1.62 4.26 8.20
N ALA A 89 1.72 3.50 7.11
CA ALA A 89 2.42 2.22 7.11
C ALA A 89 3.95 2.38 6.94
N GLY A 90 4.39 3.40 6.20
CA GLY A 90 5.76 3.61 5.78
C GLY A 90 6.73 4.04 6.89
N THR A 91 6.25 4.26 8.11
CA THR A 91 7.08 4.57 9.28
C THR A 91 7.61 3.32 10.00
N PHE A 92 7.23 2.11 9.56
CA PHE A 92 7.66 0.88 10.22
C PHE A 92 9.15 0.63 10.04
N ASP A 93 9.88 0.52 11.15
CA ASP A 93 11.26 0.09 11.18
C ASP A 93 11.37 -1.37 11.66
N VAL A 94 12.07 -2.20 10.88
CA VAL A 94 12.18 -3.65 11.12
C VAL A 94 13.11 -3.95 12.30
N GLU A 95 14.16 -3.14 12.49
CA GLU A 95 15.16 -3.38 13.53
C GLU A 95 14.61 -3.07 14.92
N THR A 96 14.00 -1.89 15.07
CA THR A 96 13.42 -1.43 16.35
C THR A 96 11.98 -1.88 16.55
N LYS A 97 11.30 -2.37 15.50
CA LYS A 97 9.87 -2.73 15.51
C LYS A 97 8.96 -1.56 15.93
N THR A 98 9.35 -0.34 15.58
CA THR A 98 8.62 0.89 15.90
C THR A 98 7.97 1.49 14.64
N GLY A 99 7.05 2.44 14.83
CA GLY A 99 6.26 3.02 13.74
C GLY A 99 5.31 2.01 13.10
N GLY A 100 4.83 2.31 11.89
CA GLY A 100 3.93 1.45 11.12
C GLY A 100 2.45 1.75 11.30
N PRO A 101 1.57 0.93 10.70
CA PRO A 101 0.16 1.24 10.50
C PRO A 101 -0.68 1.02 11.77
N PHE A 102 -0.34 1.72 12.85
CA PHE A 102 -0.98 1.64 14.17
C PHE A 102 -1.81 2.88 14.51
N GLY A 103 -2.16 3.70 13.50
CA GLY A 103 -3.12 4.80 13.61
C GLY A 103 -2.57 6.10 14.19
N THR A 104 -1.26 6.20 14.44
CA THR A 104 -0.59 7.38 15.02
C THR A 104 -0.62 8.61 14.13
N ILE A 105 -0.77 8.44 12.80
CA ILE A 105 -0.85 9.54 11.82
C ILE A 105 -1.97 10.56 12.06
N ARG A 106 -2.88 10.32 13.00
CA ARG A 106 -3.93 11.26 13.41
C ARG A 106 -3.43 12.30 14.43
N HIS A 107 -2.32 12.02 15.11
CA HIS A 107 -1.79 12.87 16.17
C HIS A 107 -1.11 14.09 15.56
N GLY A 108 -1.28 15.25 16.21
CA GLY A 108 -0.77 16.53 15.70
C GLY A 108 0.74 16.54 15.48
N GLU A 109 1.50 15.82 16.31
CA GLU A 109 2.96 15.67 16.18
C GLU A 109 3.35 14.97 14.88
N GLU A 110 2.71 13.84 14.56
CA GLU A 110 3.00 13.10 13.32
C GLU A 110 2.47 13.83 12.08
N LEU A 111 1.32 14.51 12.18
CA LEU A 111 0.79 15.35 11.09
C LEU A 111 1.66 16.56 10.80
N ALA A 112 2.39 17.07 11.78
CA ALA A 112 3.30 18.20 11.62
C ALA A 112 4.60 17.85 10.88
N HIS A 113 4.91 16.56 10.67
CA HIS A 113 6.03 16.16 9.83
C HIS A 113 5.85 16.69 8.40
N GLU A 114 6.90 17.29 7.82
CA GLU A 114 6.85 17.91 6.49
C GLU A 114 6.33 16.94 5.41
N ALA A 115 6.75 15.67 5.45
CA ALA A 115 6.31 14.62 4.55
C ALA A 115 4.79 14.37 4.61
N ASN A 116 4.14 14.69 5.74
CA ASN A 116 2.72 14.49 6.00
C ASN A 116 1.87 15.74 5.72
N SER A 117 2.46 16.82 5.17
CA SER A 117 1.73 18.04 4.82
C SER A 117 0.48 17.75 3.96
N GLY A 118 -0.67 18.27 4.42
CA GLY A 118 -1.98 18.08 3.81
C GLY A 118 -2.73 16.80 4.19
N LEU A 119 -2.15 15.89 4.99
CA LEU A 119 -2.85 14.67 5.43
C LEU A 119 -3.90 14.91 6.52
N ASP A 120 -3.84 16.06 7.20
CA ASP A 120 -4.88 16.56 8.09
C ASP A 120 -6.24 16.66 7.37
N ILE A 121 -6.25 17.05 6.09
CA ILE A 121 -7.45 17.08 5.24
C ILE A 121 -8.06 15.68 5.11
N ALA A 122 -7.23 14.65 4.92
CA ALA A 122 -7.70 13.27 4.79
C ALA A 122 -8.23 12.72 6.11
N VAL A 123 -7.55 13.03 7.23
CA VAL A 123 -8.01 12.66 8.58
C VAL A 123 -9.38 13.30 8.85
N TRP A 124 -9.52 14.61 8.62
CA TRP A 124 -10.78 15.33 8.80
C TRP A 124 -11.90 14.80 7.90
N LEU A 125 -11.60 14.50 6.63
CA LEU A 125 -12.57 13.96 5.68
C LEU A 125 -13.13 12.60 6.10
N LEU A 126 -12.29 11.74 6.71
CA LEU A 126 -12.65 10.38 7.08
C LEU A 126 -13.29 10.28 8.47
N GLU A 127 -13.06 11.26 9.36
CA GLU A 127 -13.52 11.26 10.74
C GLU A 127 -15.04 11.02 10.91
N PRO A 128 -15.94 11.64 10.11
CA PRO A 128 -17.38 11.40 10.23
C PRO A 128 -17.78 9.94 9.95
N ILE A 129 -17.02 9.21 9.12
CA ILE A 129 -17.23 7.78 8.91
C ILE A 129 -16.64 7.01 10.07
N LYS A 130 -15.42 7.34 10.51
CA LYS A 130 -14.77 6.66 11.64
C LYS A 130 -15.61 6.70 12.91
N ALA A 131 -16.25 7.84 13.19
CA ALA A 131 -17.13 8.03 14.35
C ALA A 131 -18.34 7.08 14.36
N GLN A 132 -18.81 6.63 13.18
CA GLN A 132 -19.90 5.64 13.07
C GLN A 132 -19.45 4.21 13.41
N PHE A 133 -18.14 3.96 13.48
CA PHE A 133 -17.54 2.66 13.76
C PHE A 133 -16.55 2.75 14.93
N PRO A 134 -17.04 2.96 16.18
CA PRO A 134 -16.18 3.05 17.35
C PRO A 134 -15.45 1.74 17.64
N ILE A 135 -16.02 0.60 17.24
CA ILE A 135 -15.41 -0.73 17.40
C ILE A 135 -14.14 -0.90 16.56
N LEU A 136 -14.03 -0.20 15.41
CA LEU A 136 -12.85 -0.29 14.55
C LEU A 136 -11.71 0.57 15.10
N THR A 137 -10.51 0.01 15.11
CA THR A 137 -9.31 0.77 15.42
C THR A 137 -9.02 1.79 14.31
N TYR A 138 -8.37 2.92 14.64
CA TYR A 138 -7.94 3.88 13.61
C TYR A 138 -6.94 3.24 12.63
N ALA A 139 -6.13 2.31 13.16
CA ALA A 139 -5.18 1.52 12.40
C ALA A 139 -5.85 0.72 11.28
N ASP A 140 -6.87 -0.08 11.61
CA ASP A 140 -7.60 -0.83 10.59
C ASP A 140 -8.42 0.06 9.68
N PHE A 141 -9.01 1.12 10.22
CA PHE A 141 -9.83 2.03 9.45
C PHE A 141 -9.04 2.74 8.34
N TYR A 142 -7.86 3.30 8.63
CA TYR A 142 -7.05 3.97 7.60
C TYR A 142 -6.52 2.99 6.55
N GLN A 143 -6.14 1.78 6.95
CA GLN A 143 -5.68 0.77 6.00
C GLN A 143 -6.83 0.23 5.14
N LEU A 144 -8.03 0.07 5.70
CA LEU A 144 -9.23 -0.26 4.94
C LEU A 144 -9.58 0.85 3.93
N ALA A 145 -9.45 2.12 4.33
CA ALA A 145 -9.66 3.26 3.45
C ALA A 145 -8.67 3.27 2.28
N GLY A 146 -7.39 2.97 2.52
CA GLY A 146 -6.38 2.81 1.47
C GLY A 146 -6.70 1.70 0.46
N VAL A 147 -7.12 0.52 0.96
CA VAL A 147 -7.58 -0.58 0.08
C VAL A 147 -8.78 -0.16 -0.77
N VAL A 148 -9.77 0.49 -0.15
CA VAL A 148 -10.95 1.01 -0.85
C VAL A 148 -10.58 2.04 -1.91
N ALA A 149 -9.61 2.92 -1.63
CA ALA A 149 -9.15 3.92 -2.59
C ALA A 149 -8.61 3.27 -3.87
N VAL A 150 -7.79 2.22 -3.74
CA VAL A 150 -7.27 1.46 -4.88
C VAL A 150 -8.40 0.76 -5.64
N GLU A 151 -9.30 0.06 -4.95
CA GLU A 151 -10.44 -0.65 -5.55
C GLU A 151 -11.35 0.29 -6.35
N ILE A 152 -11.64 1.49 -5.84
CA ILE A 152 -12.51 2.47 -6.50
C ILE A 152 -11.87 3.04 -7.77
N THR A 153 -10.55 3.14 -7.81
CA THR A 153 -9.82 3.60 -9.01
C THR A 153 -9.61 2.52 -10.08
N GLY A 154 -10.21 1.33 -9.91
CA GLY A 154 -10.03 0.20 -10.83
C GLY A 154 -8.74 -0.58 -10.63
N GLY A 155 -8.08 -0.41 -9.48
CA GLY A 155 -6.94 -1.21 -9.07
C GLY A 155 -7.33 -2.64 -8.67
N PRO A 156 -6.35 -3.49 -8.34
CA PRO A 156 -6.61 -4.86 -7.95
C PRO A 156 -7.47 -4.94 -6.69
N GLU A 157 -8.37 -5.92 -6.65
CA GLU A 157 -9.15 -6.20 -5.44
C GLU A 157 -8.23 -6.69 -4.31
N GLY A 158 -8.37 -6.09 -3.13
CA GLY A 158 -7.64 -6.50 -1.94
C GLY A 158 -8.12 -7.87 -1.48
N ARG A 159 -7.48 -8.94 -1.95
CA ARG A 159 -7.87 -10.32 -1.60
C ARG A 159 -7.66 -10.67 -0.12
N ASP A 160 -6.89 -9.88 0.64
CA ASP A 160 -6.49 -10.22 2.02
C ASP A 160 -6.40 -8.99 2.95
N SER A 161 -7.41 -8.12 3.01
CA SER A 161 -7.42 -7.05 4.01
C SER A 161 -7.64 -7.65 5.41
N VAL A 162 -6.56 -7.80 6.17
CA VAL A 162 -6.61 -8.38 7.52
C VAL A 162 -7.16 -7.36 8.51
N PRO A 163 -8.30 -7.62 9.16
CA PRO A 163 -8.79 -6.82 10.27
C PRO A 163 -8.12 -7.29 11.56
N SER A 164 -7.52 -6.38 12.36
CA SER A 164 -7.10 -6.54 13.78
C SER A 164 -5.89 -5.68 14.21
N ARG A 165 -5.47 -4.66 13.46
CA ARG A 165 -4.32 -3.82 13.87
C ARG A 165 -4.69 -3.04 15.14
N LYS A 166 -3.85 -3.14 16.17
CA LYS A 166 -4.03 -2.38 17.42
C LYS A 166 -3.68 -0.91 17.17
N THR A 167 -4.40 0.02 17.80
CA THR A 167 -4.02 1.43 17.79
C THR A 167 -2.99 1.69 18.88
N SER A 168 -1.89 2.32 18.52
CA SER A 168 -0.92 2.84 19.50
C SER A 168 -1.48 4.13 20.10
N LEU A 169 -1.36 4.24 21.43
CA LEU A 169 -1.84 5.39 22.20
C LEU A 169 -1.16 6.68 21.75
#